data_AF-A0A7Y5KX95-F1
#
_entry.id   AF-A0A7Y5KX95-F1
#
_cell.length_a   1.000
_cell.length_b   1.000
_cell.length_c   1.000
_cell.angle_alpha   90.00
_cell.angle_beta   90.00
_cell.angle_gamma   90.00
#
_symmetry.space_group_name_H-M   'P 1'
#
loop_
_entity.id
_entity.type
_entity.pdbx_description
1 polymer ?
#
loop_
_entity_poly.entity_id
_entity_poly.type
_entity_poly.pdbx_seq_one_letter_code
_entity_poly.pdbx_strand_id
1 'polypeptide(L)'
;MAIPIEFASVVFQRALVGAAFDGGLDAIAQLELLSNWAEDEYLVRVGFMSTREASMLVDSLSCGLEEQPGVAVLLSHDPKPPEWLAVGEIDGFLAGWLAGTEPGALASPIGVSHLYVLRAGTAWEQLIEAAGSSVTAVTGTNESSTLIRGDARVEAWLADRYDGKMILMLAQEIRRRRWFKEDGELMRDIVASAKTSLDGVVWE
;
A
#
# COMPACT_ATOMS: atom_id res chain seq x y z
N MET A 1 1.90 -4.51 12.75
CA MET A 1 1.77 -4.80 11.32
C MET A 1 3.17 -4.88 10.76
N ALA A 2 3.39 -5.71 9.74
CA ALA A 2 4.67 -5.79 9.07
C ALA A 2 4.62 -4.93 7.83
N ILE A 3 5.66 -4.14 7.59
CA ILE A 3 5.69 -3.18 6.51
C ILE A 3 6.69 -3.68 5.45
N PRO A 4 6.27 -3.87 4.20
CA PRO A 4 7.15 -4.32 3.14
C PRO A 4 8.27 -3.30 2.90
N ILE A 5 9.47 -3.82 2.71
CA ILE A 5 10.66 -3.08 2.33
C ILE A 5 10.78 -3.18 0.81
N GLU A 6 10.46 -2.06 0.16
CA GLU A 6 10.62 -1.88 -1.28
C GLU A 6 12.10 -1.74 -1.67
N PHE A 7 12.40 -1.34 -2.91
CA PHE A 7 13.78 -1.07 -3.34
C PHE A 7 14.53 -0.14 -2.36
N ALA A 8 13.89 0.96 -1.96
CA ALA A 8 14.28 1.76 -0.80
C ALA A 8 13.03 2.09 0.04
N SER A 9 13.17 2.13 1.36
CA SER A 9 12.08 2.48 2.28
C SER A 9 12.57 3.41 3.38
N VAL A 10 11.84 4.49 3.63
CA VAL A 10 12.04 5.36 4.80
C VAL A 10 10.98 4.97 5.82
N VAL A 11 11.40 4.46 6.98
CA VAL A 11 10.53 3.97 8.05
C VAL A 11 10.64 4.89 9.25
N PHE A 12 9.50 5.29 9.79
CA PHE A 12 9.37 6.17 10.94
C PHE A 12 8.72 5.44 12.10
N GLN A 13 9.24 5.61 13.31
CA GLN A 13 8.57 5.24 14.54
C GLN A 13 7.60 6.35 14.94
N ARG A 14 6.29 6.05 14.90
CA ARG A 14 5.19 7.01 15.06
C ARG A 14 5.35 7.91 16.29
N ALA A 15 5.67 7.28 17.41
CA ALA A 15 5.81 7.93 18.71
C ALA A 15 6.93 9.00 18.74
N LEU A 16 8.00 8.79 17.98
CA LEU A 16 9.17 9.68 17.97
C LEU A 16 9.04 10.79 16.93
N VAL A 17 8.44 10.48 15.78
CA VAL A 17 8.21 11.48 14.72
C VAL A 17 7.21 12.55 15.13
N GLY A 18 6.16 12.19 15.87
CA GLY A 18 5.22 13.20 16.38
C GLY A 18 5.87 14.26 17.27
N ALA A 19 6.98 13.95 17.93
CA ALA A 19 7.71 14.86 18.81
C ALA A 19 8.84 15.62 18.08
N ALA A 20 9.41 15.04 17.02
CA ALA A 20 10.57 15.59 16.31
C ALA A 20 10.21 16.56 15.17
N PHE A 21 8.97 16.51 14.65
CA PHE A 21 8.56 17.28 13.49
C PHE A 21 7.41 18.23 13.83
N ASP A 22 7.55 19.51 13.47
CA ASP A 22 6.45 20.47 13.58
C ASP A 22 5.31 20.06 12.63
N GLY A 23 4.09 19.95 13.17
CA GLY A 23 2.95 19.34 12.47
C GLY A 23 2.99 17.80 12.38
N GLY A 24 4.01 17.14 12.94
CA GLY A 24 4.11 15.69 13.09
C GLY A 24 3.96 14.91 11.79
N LEU A 25 3.30 13.76 11.86
CA LEU A 25 3.03 12.92 10.68
C LEU A 25 2.12 13.58 9.66
N ASP A 26 1.26 14.50 10.07
CA ASP A 26 0.37 15.20 9.14
C ASP A 26 1.18 16.10 8.20
N ALA A 27 2.22 16.77 8.70
CA ALA A 27 3.14 17.55 7.87
C ALA A 27 3.87 16.66 6.85
N ILE A 28 4.36 15.49 7.27
CA ILE A 28 5.01 14.54 6.37
C ILE A 28 4.00 14.06 5.34
N ALA A 29 2.79 13.65 5.75
CA ALA A 29 1.73 13.18 4.86
C ALA A 29 1.30 14.22 3.81
N GLN A 30 1.60 15.51 4.00
CA GLN A 30 1.34 16.54 3.00
C GLN A 30 2.39 16.61 1.87
N LEU A 31 3.57 15.99 2.04
CA LEU A 31 4.63 15.97 1.03
C LEU A 31 4.17 15.28 -0.26
N GLU A 32 4.56 15.82 -1.41
CA GLU A 32 4.16 15.30 -2.73
C GLU A 32 4.82 13.95 -3.08
N LEU A 33 5.89 13.56 -2.37
CA LEU A 33 6.73 12.38 -2.64
C LEU A 33 6.23 11.07 -2.01
N LEU A 34 4.94 10.97 -1.65
CA LEU A 34 4.43 9.89 -0.80
C LEU A 34 3.51 8.89 -1.52
N SER A 35 3.82 8.52 -2.76
CA SER A 35 2.99 7.59 -3.54
C SER A 35 2.91 6.18 -2.94
N ASN A 36 3.86 5.79 -2.08
CA ASN A 36 3.87 4.50 -1.38
C ASN A 36 4.01 4.65 0.14
N TRP A 37 3.09 5.43 0.74
CA TRP A 37 2.93 5.54 2.19
C TRP A 37 2.39 4.23 2.79
N ALA A 38 2.56 3.96 4.08
CA ALA A 38 1.74 3.00 4.84
C ALA A 38 1.98 3.26 6.31
N GLU A 39 0.99 2.99 7.16
CA GLU A 39 1.11 3.21 8.59
C GLU A 39 0.29 2.22 9.41
N ASP A 40 0.80 1.87 10.60
CA ASP A 40 0.02 1.26 11.67
C ASP A 40 0.10 2.13 12.94
N GLU A 41 -0.23 1.55 14.10
CA GLU A 41 -0.16 2.20 15.39
C GLU A 41 1.27 2.62 15.78
N TYR A 42 2.30 1.92 15.30
CA TYR A 42 3.69 2.03 15.74
C TYR A 42 4.63 2.60 14.69
N LEU A 43 4.39 2.30 13.42
CA LEU A 43 5.31 2.56 12.32
C LEU A 43 4.61 3.26 11.16
N VAL A 44 5.38 4.04 10.42
CA VAL A 44 5.02 4.61 9.12
C VAL A 44 6.14 4.28 8.13
N ARG A 45 5.81 4.03 6.87
CA ARG A 45 6.78 3.80 5.82
C ARG A 45 6.44 4.54 4.56
N VAL A 46 7.48 4.99 3.86
CA VAL A 46 7.41 5.51 2.51
C VAL A 46 8.34 4.67 1.65
N GLY A 47 7.76 3.92 0.70
CA GLY A 47 8.48 3.08 -0.24
C GLY A 47 8.88 3.86 -1.49
N PHE A 48 10.01 3.49 -2.08
CA PHE A 48 10.56 4.15 -3.26
C PHE A 48 11.15 3.11 -4.22
N MET A 49 11.00 3.35 -5.51
CA MET A 49 11.67 2.57 -6.58
C MET A 49 13.07 3.11 -6.88
N SER A 50 13.49 4.17 -6.19
CA SER A 50 14.77 4.84 -6.38
C SER A 50 15.34 5.31 -5.04
N THR A 51 16.62 5.04 -4.81
CA THR A 51 17.36 5.58 -3.65
C THR A 51 17.45 7.10 -3.69
N ARG A 52 17.38 7.71 -4.89
CA ARG A 52 17.36 9.17 -5.04
C ARG A 52 16.10 9.80 -4.46
N GLU A 53 14.94 9.20 -4.70
CA GLU A 53 13.66 9.71 -4.16
C GLU A 53 13.62 9.57 -2.65
N ALA A 54 14.09 8.44 -2.12
CA ALA A 54 14.26 8.24 -0.69
C ALA A 54 15.16 9.34 -0.10
N SER A 55 16.33 9.58 -0.70
CA SER A 55 17.26 10.65 -0.26
C SER A 55 16.63 12.04 -0.32
N MET A 56 15.81 12.34 -1.34
CA MET A 56 15.12 13.63 -1.43
C MET A 56 14.10 13.82 -0.30
N LEU A 57 13.36 12.76 0.07
CA LEU A 57 12.49 12.81 1.24
C LEU A 57 13.34 13.06 2.49
N VAL A 58 14.44 12.33 2.67
CA VAL A 58 15.36 12.50 3.79
C VAL A 58 15.86 13.95 3.92
N ASP A 59 16.32 14.54 2.81
CA ASP A 59 16.83 15.91 2.77
C ASP A 59 15.73 16.93 3.09
N SER A 60 14.48 16.67 2.65
CA SER A 60 13.34 17.54 2.91
C SER A 60 12.92 17.57 4.38
N LEU A 61 13.26 16.54 5.15
CA LEU A 61 12.90 16.42 6.56
C LEU A 61 13.66 17.41 7.48
N SER A 62 14.51 18.29 6.94
CA SER A 62 15.13 19.45 7.65
C SER A 62 16.08 19.12 8.81
N CYS A 63 16.05 17.90 9.35
CA CYS A 63 16.63 17.58 10.65
C CYS A 63 17.78 16.56 10.65
N GLY A 64 18.28 16.11 9.48
CA GLY A 64 19.40 15.17 9.40
C GLY A 64 19.05 13.79 9.97
N LEU A 65 18.86 12.80 9.10
CA LEU A 65 18.27 11.53 9.52
C LEU A 65 19.11 10.70 10.47
N GLU A 66 20.42 10.87 10.42
CA GLU A 66 21.38 10.13 11.24
C GLU A 66 21.25 10.46 12.74
N GLU A 67 20.60 11.58 13.09
CA GLU A 67 20.44 12.03 14.48
C GLU A 67 19.04 11.74 15.05
N GLN A 68 18.10 11.25 14.25
CA GLN A 68 16.72 11.03 14.68
C GLN A 68 16.50 9.56 15.07
N PRO A 69 16.38 9.24 16.36
CA PRO A 69 16.25 7.85 16.82
C PRO A 69 15.00 7.15 16.30
N GLY A 70 14.02 7.90 15.78
CA GLY A 70 12.76 7.37 15.27
C GLY A 70 12.68 7.19 13.78
N VAL A 71 13.79 7.22 13.03
CA VAL A 71 13.72 7.06 11.58
C VAL A 71 14.83 6.16 11.05
N ALA A 72 14.50 5.35 10.04
CA ALA A 72 15.39 4.41 9.39
C ALA A 72 15.26 4.51 7.87
N VAL A 73 16.38 4.31 7.17
CA VAL A 73 16.39 4.11 5.71
C VAL A 73 16.83 2.69 5.44
N LEU A 74 16.00 1.92 4.75
CA LEU A 74 16.23 0.50 4.46
C LEU A 74 16.32 0.29 2.96
N LEU A 75 17.23 -0.58 2.56
CA LEU A 75 17.38 -1.05 1.18
C LEU A 75 17.04 -2.54 1.15
N SER A 76 16.26 -2.99 0.18
CA SER A 76 15.83 -4.41 0.15
C SER A 76 16.98 -5.41 0.02
N HIS A 77 18.11 -5.01 -0.57
CA HIS A 77 19.26 -5.90 -0.80
C HIS A 77 20.29 -5.90 0.34
N ASP A 78 20.22 -4.94 1.26
CA ASP A 78 21.13 -4.80 2.40
C ASP A 78 20.42 -4.03 3.54
N PRO A 79 19.35 -4.61 4.12
CA PRO A 79 18.61 -3.94 5.17
C PRO A 79 19.51 -3.81 6.41
N LYS A 80 19.80 -2.57 6.80
CA LYS A 80 20.52 -2.23 8.04
C LYS A 80 19.55 -1.59 9.04
N PRO A 81 18.67 -2.38 9.67
CA PRO A 81 17.68 -1.82 10.57
C PRO A 81 18.33 -1.35 11.89
N PRO A 82 17.80 -0.27 12.50
CA PRO A 82 18.14 0.10 13.87
C PRO A 82 17.55 -0.89 14.88
N GLU A 83 18.00 -0.85 16.13
CA GLU A 83 17.60 -1.79 17.18
C GLU A 83 16.08 -1.86 17.44
N TRP A 84 15.36 -0.76 17.20
CA TRP A 84 13.91 -0.70 17.38
C TRP A 84 13.12 -1.35 16.23
N LEU A 85 13.78 -1.73 15.14
CA LEU A 85 13.14 -2.33 13.98
C LEU A 85 13.67 -3.75 13.74
N ALA A 86 12.77 -4.72 13.76
CA ALA A 86 13.06 -6.06 13.28
C ALA A 86 12.79 -6.14 11.77
N VAL A 87 13.58 -6.93 11.05
CA VAL A 87 13.42 -7.19 9.61
C VAL A 87 13.48 -8.68 9.35
N GLY A 88 12.62 -9.17 8.46
CA GLY A 88 12.59 -10.56 8.03
C GLY A 88 11.61 -10.79 6.87
N GLU A 89 11.39 -12.04 6.52
CA GLU A 89 10.51 -12.41 5.40
C GLU A 89 9.10 -12.79 5.89
N ILE A 90 8.08 -12.22 5.27
CA ILE A 90 6.66 -12.50 5.55
C ILE A 90 5.92 -12.67 4.23
N ASP A 91 5.28 -13.82 4.05
CA ASP A 91 4.57 -14.19 2.82
C ASP A 91 5.41 -14.02 1.55
N GLY A 92 6.74 -14.26 1.63
CA GLY A 92 7.67 -14.10 0.52
C GLY A 92 8.23 -12.68 0.33
N PHE A 93 7.81 -11.72 1.15
CA PHE A 93 8.24 -10.33 1.07
C PHE A 93 9.18 -9.97 2.22
N LEU A 94 10.27 -9.27 1.90
CA LEU A 94 11.08 -8.64 2.94
C LEU A 94 10.26 -7.53 3.61
N ALA A 95 10.11 -7.59 4.92
CA ALA A 95 9.30 -6.67 5.71
C ALA A 95 9.96 -6.28 7.03
N GLY A 96 9.62 -5.09 7.53
CA GLY A 96 10.03 -4.59 8.83
C GLY A 96 8.85 -4.45 9.81
N TRP A 97 9.08 -4.69 11.09
CA TRP A 97 8.10 -4.51 12.17
C TRP A 97 8.79 -4.05 13.45
N LEU A 98 8.01 -3.58 14.44
CA LEU A 98 8.56 -3.10 15.70
C LEU A 98 9.28 -4.24 16.43
N ALA A 99 10.55 -4.02 16.78
CA ALA A 99 11.35 -5.02 17.48
C ALA A 99 10.70 -5.39 18.84
N GLY A 100 10.74 -6.68 19.18
CA GLY A 100 10.10 -7.21 20.38
C GLY A 100 8.58 -7.42 20.26
N THR A 101 8.00 -7.22 19.08
CA THR A 101 6.60 -7.54 18.77
C THR A 101 6.48 -8.63 17.71
N GLU A 102 5.34 -9.31 17.68
CA GLU A 102 4.97 -10.19 16.58
C GLU A 102 4.69 -9.35 15.33
N PRO A 103 5.18 -9.74 14.14
CA PRO A 103 5.08 -8.93 12.93
C PRO A 103 3.65 -8.56 12.52
N GLY A 104 2.62 -9.31 12.91
CA GLY A 104 1.26 -9.09 12.43
C GLY A 104 1.15 -9.26 10.91
N ALA A 105 0.01 -8.89 10.33
CA ALA A 105 -0.21 -9.00 8.89
C ALA A 105 0.69 -8.04 8.10
N LEU A 106 1.11 -8.46 6.90
CA LEU A 106 1.81 -7.60 5.95
C LEU A 106 0.89 -6.46 5.50
N ALA A 107 1.35 -5.23 5.67
CA ALA A 107 0.78 -4.05 5.05
C ALA A 107 0.95 -4.21 3.56
N SER A 108 -0.12 -4.22 2.78
CA SER A 108 0.06 -4.15 1.35
C SER A 108 0.73 -2.80 1.03
N PRO A 109 1.79 -2.77 0.20
CA PRO A 109 2.38 -1.49 -0.20
C PRO A 109 1.28 -0.60 -0.79
N ILE A 110 1.14 0.65 -0.33
CA ILE A 110 0.24 1.58 -1.02
C ILE A 110 0.84 1.77 -2.41
N GLY A 111 0.11 1.39 -3.45
CA GLY A 111 0.63 1.44 -4.81
C GLY A 111 1.14 0.11 -5.36
N VAL A 112 1.07 -1.03 -4.64
CA VAL A 112 0.80 -2.28 -5.37
C VAL A 112 -0.64 -2.26 -5.82
N SER A 113 -0.80 -1.62 -6.97
CA SER A 113 -1.68 -2.09 -8.01
C SER A 113 -1.62 -3.61 -8.08
N HIS A 114 -2.57 -4.29 -7.46
CA HIS A 114 -2.70 -5.70 -7.70
C HIS A 114 -3.27 -5.87 -9.10
N LEU A 115 -2.55 -6.62 -9.94
CA LEU A 115 -2.92 -6.86 -11.33
C LEU A 115 -3.73 -8.16 -11.41
N TYR A 116 -4.98 -8.06 -11.83
CA TYR A 116 -5.88 -9.18 -11.97
C TYR A 116 -6.20 -9.41 -13.44
N VAL A 117 -6.07 -10.66 -13.88
CA VAL A 117 -6.47 -11.05 -15.24
C VAL A 117 -7.81 -11.75 -15.16
N LEU A 118 -8.88 -11.05 -15.55
CA LEU A 118 -10.23 -11.58 -15.66
C LEU A 118 -10.52 -12.08 -17.08
N ARG A 119 -11.40 -13.08 -17.21
CA ARG A 119 -11.82 -13.60 -18.51
C ARG A 119 -12.59 -12.55 -19.33
N ALA A 120 -12.57 -12.78 -20.64
CA ALA A 120 -13.28 -12.00 -21.64
C ALA A 120 -14.78 -11.87 -21.37
N GLY A 121 -15.31 -10.66 -21.51
CA GLY A 121 -16.75 -10.38 -21.35
C GLY A 121 -17.18 -10.04 -19.93
N THR A 122 -16.26 -10.03 -18.96
CA THR A 122 -16.57 -9.59 -17.60
C THR A 122 -16.87 -8.09 -17.59
N ALA A 123 -18.13 -7.73 -17.39
CA ALA A 123 -18.54 -6.34 -17.26
C ALA A 123 -18.22 -5.83 -15.85
N TRP A 124 -18.07 -4.51 -15.68
CA TRP A 124 -17.80 -3.89 -14.37
C TRP A 124 -18.83 -4.30 -13.32
N GLU A 125 -20.08 -4.46 -13.76
CA GLU A 125 -21.22 -4.90 -12.96
C GLU A 125 -21.01 -6.28 -12.34
N GLN A 126 -20.33 -7.19 -13.05
CA GLN A 126 -20.04 -8.54 -12.55
C GLN A 126 -18.93 -8.52 -11.49
N LEU A 127 -17.96 -7.62 -11.61
CA LEU A 127 -16.95 -7.41 -10.54
C LEU A 127 -17.62 -6.85 -9.28
N ILE A 128 -18.53 -5.89 -9.43
CA ILE A 128 -19.27 -5.29 -8.33
C ILE A 128 -20.17 -6.32 -7.66
N GLU A 129 -20.90 -7.11 -8.45
CA GLU A 129 -21.74 -8.20 -7.96
C GLU A 129 -20.91 -9.24 -7.20
N ALA A 130 -19.76 -9.65 -7.75
CA ALA A 130 -18.85 -10.58 -7.11
C ALA A 130 -18.31 -10.01 -5.79
N ALA A 131 -17.95 -8.72 -5.74
CA ALA A 131 -17.48 -8.06 -4.51
C ALA A 131 -18.54 -8.02 -3.38
N GLY A 132 -19.79 -8.35 -3.70
CA GLY A 132 -20.89 -8.50 -2.76
C GLY A 132 -21.81 -7.28 -2.73
N SER A 133 -23.06 -7.51 -2.33
CA SER A 133 -24.14 -6.50 -2.34
C SER A 133 -23.88 -5.23 -1.52
N SER A 134 -22.94 -5.27 -0.58
CA SER A 134 -22.53 -4.11 0.21
C SER A 134 -21.55 -3.18 -0.51
N VAL A 135 -21.07 -3.57 -1.70
CA VAL A 135 -20.14 -2.79 -2.51
C VAL A 135 -20.91 -1.97 -3.52
N THR A 136 -20.77 -0.65 -3.46
CA THR A 136 -21.31 0.26 -4.47
C THR A 136 -20.16 0.76 -5.34
N ALA A 137 -20.32 0.73 -6.67
CA ALA A 137 -19.40 1.44 -7.55
C ALA A 137 -19.87 2.87 -7.79
N VAL A 138 -18.96 3.81 -7.59
CA VAL A 138 -19.07 5.14 -8.19
C VAL A 138 -18.37 5.04 -9.54
N THR A 139 -19.18 4.94 -10.59
CA THR A 139 -18.68 4.84 -11.97
C THR A 139 -17.84 6.08 -12.29
N GLY A 140 -16.57 5.83 -12.62
CA GLY A 140 -15.66 6.82 -13.19
C GLY A 140 -15.83 6.88 -14.70
N THR A 141 -14.72 6.82 -15.43
CA THR A 141 -14.74 6.70 -16.89
C THR A 141 -15.09 5.25 -17.29
N ASN A 142 -15.15 4.96 -18.59
CA ASN A 142 -15.32 3.58 -19.09
C ASN A 142 -14.17 2.63 -18.64
N GLU A 143 -13.06 3.18 -18.17
CA GLU A 143 -11.82 2.47 -17.84
C GLU A 143 -11.49 2.50 -16.35
N SER A 144 -12.28 3.19 -15.53
CA SER A 144 -12.05 3.22 -14.08
C SER A 144 -13.32 3.33 -13.26
N SER A 145 -13.29 2.79 -12.05
CA SER A 145 -14.38 2.92 -11.08
C SER A 145 -13.84 2.91 -9.66
N THR A 146 -14.53 3.59 -8.76
CA THR A 146 -14.23 3.51 -7.33
C THR A 146 -15.23 2.58 -6.66
N LEU A 147 -14.74 1.51 -6.05
CA LEU A 147 -15.50 0.54 -5.29
C LEU A 147 -15.54 0.95 -3.82
N ILE A 148 -16.73 0.97 -3.25
CA ILE A 148 -17.00 1.52 -1.92
C ILE A 148 -17.71 0.52 -1.04
N ARG A 149 -17.20 0.28 0.18
CA ARG A 149 -17.85 -0.53 1.22
C ARG A 149 -17.70 0.13 2.59
N GLY A 150 -18.76 0.76 3.09
CA GLY A 150 -18.66 1.59 4.30
C GLY A 150 -17.67 2.74 4.08
N ASP A 151 -16.61 2.80 4.88
CA ASP A 151 -15.50 3.76 4.73
C ASP A 151 -14.37 3.27 3.83
N ALA A 152 -14.44 2.02 3.34
CA ALA A 152 -13.45 1.49 2.42
C ALA A 152 -13.61 2.10 1.01
N ARG A 153 -12.51 2.39 0.32
CA ARG A 153 -12.42 2.94 -1.05
C ARG A 153 -11.28 2.26 -1.80
N VAL A 154 -11.62 1.62 -2.92
CA VAL A 154 -10.66 0.96 -3.83
C VAL A 154 -10.88 1.49 -5.23
N GLU A 155 -9.83 1.98 -5.88
CA GLU A 155 -9.85 2.32 -7.29
C GLU A 155 -9.56 1.07 -8.13
N ALA A 156 -10.42 0.82 -9.11
CA ALA A 156 -10.27 -0.22 -10.10
C ALA A 156 -10.04 0.42 -11.47
N TRP A 157 -8.97 0.04 -12.16
CA TRP A 157 -8.68 0.48 -13.53
C TRP A 157 -8.58 -0.70 -14.47
N LEU A 158 -9.03 -0.50 -15.70
CA LEU A 158 -8.72 -1.39 -16.80
C LEU A 158 -7.32 -1.03 -17.31
N ALA A 159 -6.33 -1.86 -16.99
CA ALA A 159 -4.95 -1.68 -17.44
C ALA A 159 -4.79 -2.05 -18.92
N ASP A 160 -5.40 -3.17 -19.36
CA ASP A 160 -5.31 -3.63 -20.76
C ASP A 160 -6.40 -4.63 -21.12
N ARG A 161 -6.54 -4.93 -22.42
CA ARG A 161 -7.32 -6.03 -22.97
C ARG A 161 -6.43 -6.91 -23.85
N TYR A 162 -6.24 -8.16 -23.47
CA TYR A 162 -5.38 -9.09 -24.21
C TYR A 162 -6.04 -10.46 -24.41
N ASP A 163 -6.12 -10.93 -25.66
CA ASP A 163 -6.71 -12.24 -26.01
C ASP A 163 -8.12 -12.43 -25.43
N GLY A 164 -8.95 -11.39 -25.58
CA GLY A 164 -10.27 -11.29 -24.98
C GLY A 164 -10.26 -10.97 -23.48
N LYS A 165 -9.19 -11.25 -22.73
CA LYS A 165 -9.14 -11.04 -21.27
C LYS A 165 -9.06 -9.57 -20.91
N MET A 166 -9.56 -9.21 -19.73
CA MET A 166 -9.40 -7.89 -19.14
C MET A 166 -8.34 -7.95 -18.05
N ILE A 167 -7.37 -7.05 -18.12
CA ILE A 167 -6.38 -6.86 -17.07
C ILE A 167 -6.88 -5.70 -16.21
N LEU A 168 -7.39 -6.02 -15.02
CA LEU A 168 -7.80 -5.04 -14.04
C LEU A 168 -6.68 -4.77 -13.06
N MET A 169 -6.61 -3.54 -12.60
CA MET A 169 -5.70 -3.09 -11.59
C MET A 169 -6.54 -2.58 -10.43
N LEU A 170 -6.40 -3.16 -9.23
CA LEU A 170 -7.00 -2.58 -8.02
C LEU A 170 -5.90 -1.92 -7.20
N ALA A 171 -6.14 -0.70 -6.77
CA ALA A 171 -5.33 -0.07 -5.73
C ALA A 171 -6.21 0.75 -4.78
N GLN A 172 -5.61 1.19 -3.70
CA GLN A 172 -6.23 2.19 -2.85
C GLN A 172 -6.47 3.49 -3.63
N GLU A 173 -7.54 4.22 -3.28
CA GLU A 173 -7.82 5.52 -3.88
C GLU A 173 -6.62 6.47 -3.69
N ILE A 174 -6.04 6.97 -4.78
CA ILE A 174 -4.79 7.76 -4.76
C ILE A 174 -4.89 9.04 -3.91
N ARG A 175 -6.10 9.54 -3.70
CA ARG A 175 -6.37 10.72 -2.86
C ARG A 175 -6.35 10.41 -1.37
N ARG A 176 -6.44 9.14 -0.99
CA ARG A 176 -6.39 8.68 0.41
C ARG A 176 -4.95 8.34 0.78
N ARG A 177 -4.27 9.32 1.39
CA ARG A 177 -2.84 9.20 1.77
C ARG A 177 -2.59 8.29 2.99
N ARG A 178 -3.61 8.01 3.81
CA ARG A 178 -3.49 7.12 4.97
C ARG A 178 -3.88 5.70 4.58
N TRP A 179 -3.15 4.72 5.12
CA TRP A 179 -3.55 3.32 5.01
C TRP A 179 -4.84 3.13 5.80
N PHE A 180 -5.92 2.74 5.11
CA PHE A 180 -7.13 2.29 5.77
C PHE A 180 -7.13 0.77 5.70
N LYS A 181 -7.09 0.12 6.87
CA LYS A 181 -7.14 -1.35 6.97
C LYS A 181 -8.32 -1.91 6.17
N GLU A 182 -9.43 -1.19 6.19
CA GLU A 182 -10.68 -1.48 5.52
C GLU A 182 -10.54 -1.48 3.99
N ASP A 183 -9.68 -0.62 3.41
CA ASP A 183 -9.38 -0.59 1.97
C ASP A 183 -8.66 -1.89 1.56
N GLY A 184 -7.67 -2.31 2.34
CA GLY A 184 -6.94 -3.56 2.12
C GLY A 184 -7.81 -4.80 2.29
N GLU A 185 -8.71 -4.81 3.27
CA GLU A 185 -9.72 -5.86 3.43
C GLU A 185 -10.69 -5.91 2.24
N LEU A 186 -11.18 -4.76 1.77
CA LEU A 186 -12.03 -4.68 0.58
C LEU A 186 -11.32 -5.21 -0.66
N MET A 187 -10.07 -4.83 -0.92
CA MET A 187 -9.29 -5.37 -2.02
C MET A 187 -9.24 -6.90 -1.95
N ARG A 188 -8.80 -7.48 -0.82
CA ARG A 188 -8.72 -8.94 -0.64
C ARG A 188 -10.04 -9.66 -0.88
N ASP A 189 -11.15 -9.08 -0.42
CA ASP A 189 -12.47 -9.68 -0.60
C ASP A 189 -12.93 -9.63 -2.07
N ILE A 190 -12.65 -8.54 -2.79
CA ILE A 190 -12.89 -8.45 -4.24
C ILE A 190 -12.09 -9.53 -4.96
N VAL A 191 -10.82 -9.74 -4.60
CA VAL A 191 -9.98 -10.81 -5.18
C VAL A 191 -10.54 -12.19 -4.92
N ALA A 192 -10.81 -12.51 -3.65
CA ALA A 192 -11.29 -13.82 -3.26
C ALA A 192 -12.60 -14.14 -3.99
N SER A 193 -13.47 -13.15 -4.15
CA SER A 193 -14.74 -13.30 -4.85
C SER A 193 -14.54 -13.43 -6.36
N ALA A 194 -13.67 -12.63 -6.98
CA ALA A 194 -13.35 -12.75 -8.41
C ALA A 194 -12.70 -14.10 -8.76
N LYS A 195 -11.80 -14.61 -7.90
CA LYS A 195 -11.21 -15.97 -8.03
C LYS A 195 -12.31 -17.04 -8.01
N THR A 196 -13.33 -16.88 -7.18
CA THR A 196 -14.41 -17.87 -7.01
C THR A 196 -15.48 -17.79 -8.10
N SER A 197 -15.86 -16.58 -8.51
CA SER A 197 -17.04 -16.33 -9.34
C SER A 197 -16.74 -16.12 -10.83
N LEU A 198 -15.51 -15.77 -11.19
CA LEU A 198 -15.17 -15.31 -12.55
C LEU A 198 -14.11 -16.17 -13.26
N ASP A 199 -13.75 -17.34 -12.70
CA ASP A 199 -12.64 -18.18 -13.19
C ASP A 199 -11.35 -17.37 -13.48
N GLY A 200 -11.14 -16.29 -12.70
CA GLY A 200 -10.05 -15.33 -12.92
C GLY A 200 -8.70 -15.93 -12.53
N VAL A 201 -7.68 -15.67 -13.34
CA VAL A 201 -6.29 -15.98 -12.95
C VAL A 201 -5.70 -14.71 -12.34
N VAL A 202 -5.40 -14.78 -11.05
CA VAL A 202 -4.74 -13.68 -10.34
C VAL A 202 -3.24 -13.91 -10.43
N TRP A 203 -2.53 -12.93 -10.97
CA TRP A 203 -1.09 -12.87 -10.90
C TRP A 203 -0.76 -11.95 -9.72
N GLU A 204 -0.16 -12.51 -8.68
CA GLU A 204 0.33 -11.77 -7.51
C GLU A 204 1.77 -11.32 -7.74
#